data_AF-A0A024P7D9-F1
#
_entry.id   AF-A0A024P7D9-F1
#
_cell.length_a   1.000
_cell.length_b   1.000
_cell.length_c   1.000
_cell.angle_alpha   90.00
_cell.angle_beta   90.00
_cell.angle_gamma   90.00
#
_symmetry.space_group_name_H-M   'P 1'
#
loop_
_entity.id
_entity.type
_entity.pdbx_description
1 polymer ?
#
loop_
_entity_poly.entity_id
_entity_poly.type
_entity_poly.pdbx_seq_one_letter_code
_entity_poly.pdbx_strand_id
1 'polypeptide(L)'
;MPYFASSLEGRIAGTKQLTGYTHKPPIVISEAMGIYFFPIISPKRKDCSWIAHKYIRSYKGEPNKTTTVQFANGDSINLPVSDGMFANQVQRTAHLRVILEDRFHPASVVADNRAERIAETFS
;
A
#
# COMPACT_ATOMS: atom_id res chain seq x y z
N MET A 1 -13.56 -23.23 -7.88
CA MET A 1 -12.29 -22.50 -7.63
C MET A 1 -12.61 -21.22 -6.89
N PRO A 2 -12.40 -21.13 -5.57
CA PRO A 2 -12.78 -19.95 -4.81
C PRO A 2 -11.73 -18.86 -5.04
N TYR A 3 -12.21 -17.65 -5.27
CA TYR A 3 -11.48 -16.41 -5.52
C TYR A 3 -10.70 -15.90 -4.29
N PHE A 4 -9.94 -16.76 -3.60
CA PHE A 4 -9.26 -16.43 -2.34
C PHE A 4 -8.16 -15.37 -2.48
N ALA A 5 -7.69 -15.05 -3.68
CA ALA A 5 -6.75 -13.94 -3.90
C ALA A 5 -7.44 -12.65 -4.41
N SER A 6 -8.68 -12.73 -4.88
CA SER A 6 -9.44 -11.56 -5.36
C SER A 6 -10.57 -11.13 -4.43
N SER A 7 -10.91 -11.93 -3.41
CA SER A 7 -11.81 -11.49 -2.33
C SER A 7 -11.11 -10.50 -1.39
N LEU A 8 -11.91 -9.65 -0.73
CA LEU A 8 -11.41 -8.71 0.27
C LEU A 8 -10.71 -9.45 1.42
N GLU A 9 -11.31 -10.52 1.93
CA GLU A 9 -10.75 -11.33 3.02
C GLU A 9 -9.41 -11.94 2.63
N GLY A 10 -9.31 -12.42 1.39
CA GLY A 10 -8.07 -12.92 0.80
C GLY A 10 -6.93 -11.93 0.84
N ARG A 11 -7.19 -10.71 0.36
CA ARG A 11 -6.19 -9.62 0.34
C ARG A 11 -5.79 -9.17 1.74
N ILE A 12 -6.74 -9.15 2.67
CA ILE A 12 -6.50 -8.88 4.08
C ILE A 12 -5.60 -9.97 4.69
N ALA A 13 -5.89 -11.23 4.43
CA ALA A 13 -5.10 -12.37 4.93
C ALA A 13 -3.68 -12.35 4.37
N GLY A 14 -3.51 -12.10 3.07
CA GLY A 14 -2.20 -11.95 2.44
C GLY A 14 -1.39 -10.80 3.05
N THR A 15 -2.00 -9.64 3.26
CA THR A 15 -1.33 -8.52 3.95
C THR A 15 -0.91 -8.90 5.36
N LYS A 16 -1.78 -9.55 6.13
CA LYS A 16 -1.44 -10.02 7.48
C LYS A 16 -0.26 -10.99 7.47
N GLN A 17 -0.21 -11.91 6.51
CA GLN A 17 0.90 -12.86 6.35
C GLN A 17 2.22 -12.16 6.01
N LEU A 18 2.17 -11.10 5.20
CA LEU A 18 3.35 -10.38 4.72
C LEU A 18 3.90 -9.38 5.75
N THR A 19 3.03 -8.66 6.46
CA THR A 19 3.43 -7.51 7.29
C THR A 19 3.10 -7.67 8.78
N GLY A 20 2.36 -8.71 9.16
CA GLY A 20 1.84 -8.88 10.52
C GLY A 20 0.67 -7.95 10.88
N TYR A 21 0.18 -7.14 9.95
CA TYR A 21 -0.89 -6.18 10.21
C TYR A 21 -2.25 -6.85 10.40
N THR A 22 -2.78 -6.77 11.62
CA THR A 22 -4.07 -7.38 12.01
C THR A 22 -5.24 -6.39 12.00
N HIS A 23 -5.00 -5.14 12.42
CA HIS A 23 -6.02 -4.10 12.49
C HIS A 23 -5.86 -3.11 11.35
N LYS A 24 -6.98 -2.86 10.64
CA LYS A 24 -7.03 -1.95 9.47
C LYS A 24 -5.93 -2.21 8.43
N PRO A 25 -5.72 -3.48 8.00
CA PRO A 25 -4.66 -3.79 7.05
C PRO A 25 -4.94 -3.11 5.70
N PRO A 26 -3.90 -2.55 5.04
CA PRO A 26 -4.00 -2.16 3.65
C PRO A 26 -4.24 -3.40 2.75
N ILE A 27 -4.60 -3.17 1.50
CA ILE A 27 -4.79 -4.23 0.51
C ILE A 27 -4.16 -3.81 -0.81
N VAL A 28 -3.66 -4.79 -1.56
CA VAL A 28 -3.27 -4.60 -2.95
C VAL A 28 -4.49 -4.83 -3.85
N ILE A 29 -4.74 -3.89 -4.77
CA ILE A 29 -5.80 -4.00 -5.77
C ILE A 29 -5.23 -4.54 -7.09
N SER A 30 -4.10 -3.99 -7.51
CA SER A 30 -3.37 -4.41 -8.70
C SER A 30 -1.89 -4.15 -8.49
N GLU A 31 -1.11 -5.23 -8.41
CA GLU A 31 0.36 -5.18 -8.29
C GLU A 31 0.96 -4.59 -9.57
N ALA A 32 0.50 -5.06 -10.73
CA ALA A 32 0.97 -4.57 -12.04
C ALA A 32 0.80 -3.06 -12.23
N MET A 33 -0.24 -2.47 -11.65
CA MET A 33 -0.49 -1.03 -11.73
C MET A 33 0.02 -0.24 -10.51
N GLY A 34 0.57 -0.93 -9.51
CA GLY A 34 0.98 -0.35 -8.23
C GLY A 34 -0.18 0.30 -7.47
N ILE A 35 -1.37 -0.30 -7.54
CA ILE A 35 -2.59 0.24 -6.90
C ILE A 35 -2.82 -0.46 -5.56
N TYR A 36 -2.69 0.30 -4.49
CA TYR A 36 -2.85 -0.13 -3.10
C TYR A 36 -3.85 0.76 -2.38
N PHE A 37 -4.72 0.16 -1.60
CA PHE A 37 -5.78 0.83 -0.88
C PHE A 37 -5.59 0.62 0.62
N PHE A 38 -5.99 1.60 1.43
CA PHE A 38 -6.08 1.42 2.87
C PHE A 38 -7.41 1.89 3.43
N PRO A 39 -7.91 1.25 4.50
CA PRO A 39 -9.15 1.64 5.12
C PRO A 39 -8.92 2.81 6.10
N ILE A 40 -9.87 3.73 6.19
CA ILE A 40 -9.81 4.86 7.15
C ILE A 40 -10.30 4.43 8.54
N ILE A 41 -11.22 3.46 8.59
CA ILE A 41 -11.75 2.85 9.81
C ILE A 41 -11.67 1.33 9.69
N SER A 42 -12.39 0.58 10.53
CA SER A 42 -12.37 -0.88 10.46
C SER A 42 -13.04 -1.37 9.18
N PRO A 43 -12.38 -2.23 8.37
CA PRO A 43 -12.99 -2.87 7.20
C PRO A 43 -14.29 -3.64 7.49
N LYS A 44 -14.53 -4.01 8.75
CA LYS A 44 -15.77 -4.68 9.18
C LYS A 44 -16.96 -3.74 9.28
N ARG A 45 -16.74 -2.42 9.29
CA ARG A 45 -17.82 -1.44 9.35
C ARG A 45 -18.32 -1.10 7.95
N LYS A 46 -19.64 -0.95 7.80
CA LYS A 46 -20.29 -0.64 6.51
C LYS A 46 -19.94 0.76 5.97
N ASP A 47 -19.61 1.70 6.85
CA ASP A 47 -19.22 3.07 6.53
C ASP A 47 -17.71 3.22 6.25
N CYS A 48 -16.98 2.10 6.14
CA CYS A 48 -15.55 2.14 5.88
C CYS A 48 -15.26 2.55 4.44
N SER A 49 -14.65 3.72 4.29
CA SER A 49 -14.08 4.15 3.00
C SER A 49 -12.63 3.67 2.85
N TRP A 50 -12.23 3.45 1.60
CA TRP A 50 -10.87 3.07 1.24
C TRP A 50 -10.23 4.16 0.40
N ILE A 51 -8.98 4.48 0.70
CA ILE A 51 -8.23 5.52 -0.01
C ILE A 51 -7.15 4.87 -0.85
N ALA A 52 -7.08 5.26 -2.12
CA ALA A 52 -6.05 4.83 -3.04
C ALA A 52 -4.74 5.56 -2.75
N HIS A 53 -3.74 4.83 -2.23
CA HIS A 53 -2.45 5.39 -1.83
C HIS A 53 -1.75 6.13 -2.97
N LYS A 54 -1.81 5.57 -4.19
CA LYS A 54 -1.14 6.12 -5.39
C LYS A 54 -1.60 7.53 -5.78
N TYR A 55 -2.84 7.89 -5.47
CA TYR A 55 -3.45 9.14 -5.95
C TYR A 55 -3.50 10.24 -4.91
N ILE A 56 -2.95 10.00 -3.71
CA ILE A 56 -2.81 11.04 -2.69
C ILE A 56 -1.72 12.00 -3.15
N ARG A 57 -2.09 13.28 -3.28
CA ARG A 57 -1.14 14.37 -3.58
C ARG A 57 -0.58 14.95 -2.28
N SER A 58 -1.44 15.24 -1.33
CA SER A 58 -1.09 15.75 -0.01
C SER A 58 -2.23 15.51 0.98
N TYR A 59 -1.95 15.64 2.27
CA TYR A 59 -2.96 15.65 3.31
C TYR A 59 -2.56 16.59 4.43
N LYS A 60 -3.54 17.18 5.12
CA LYS A 60 -3.33 18.11 6.22
C LYS A 60 -4.34 17.86 7.33
N GLY A 61 -3.88 17.89 8.57
CA GLY A 61 -4.72 17.86 9.75
C GLY A 61 -5.45 19.19 9.97
N GLU A 62 -6.71 19.10 10.39
CA GLU A 62 -7.57 20.23 10.70
C GLU A 62 -7.82 20.33 12.22
N PRO A 63 -8.19 21.52 12.76
CA PRO A 63 -8.37 21.73 14.20
C PRO A 63 -9.40 20.81 14.86
N ASN A 64 -10.40 20.34 14.11
CA ASN A 64 -11.47 19.44 14.57
C ASN A 64 -11.05 17.94 14.56
N LYS A 65 -9.75 17.63 14.52
CA LYS A 65 -9.21 16.25 14.42
C LYS A 65 -9.68 15.50 13.17
N THR A 66 -9.95 16.25 12.10
CA THR A 66 -10.20 15.69 10.77
C THR A 66 -8.97 15.86 9.89
N THR A 67 -8.94 15.19 8.75
CA THR A 67 -7.85 15.29 7.78
C THR A 67 -8.42 15.62 6.42
N THR A 68 -7.97 16.73 5.83
CA THR A 68 -8.27 17.07 4.44
C THR A 68 -7.23 16.42 3.54
N VAL A 69 -7.67 15.57 2.62
CA VAL A 69 -6.84 14.86 1.64
C VAL A 69 -7.06 15.48 0.27
N GLN A 70 -5.98 15.85 -0.41
CA GLN A 70 -5.98 16.29 -1.80
C GLN A 70 -5.51 15.17 -2.71
N PHE A 71 -6.24 14.94 -3.79
CA PHE A 71 -5.93 13.94 -4.80
C PHE A 71 -5.22 14.55 -6.01
N ALA A 72 -4.56 13.70 -6.78
CA ALA A 72 -3.82 14.10 -7.98
C ALA A 72 -4.70 14.74 -9.07
N ASN A 73 -6.00 14.43 -9.08
CA ASN A 73 -6.97 15.02 -10.02
C ASN A 73 -7.47 16.41 -9.60
N GLY A 74 -7.03 16.94 -8.45
CA GLY A 74 -7.46 18.22 -7.90
C GLY A 74 -8.62 18.13 -6.90
N ASP A 75 -9.28 16.99 -6.78
CA ASP A 75 -10.36 16.81 -5.82
C ASP A 75 -9.83 16.76 -4.39
N SER A 76 -10.68 17.11 -3.44
CA SER A 76 -10.37 17.06 -2.01
C SER A 76 -11.51 16.45 -1.21
N ILE A 77 -11.16 15.73 -0.15
CA ILE A 77 -12.13 15.18 0.81
C ILE A 77 -11.67 15.44 2.24
N ASN A 78 -12.61 15.80 3.12
CA ASN A 78 -12.36 15.89 4.56
C ASN A 78 -12.83 14.59 5.23
N LEU A 79 -11.91 13.93 5.94
CA LEU A 79 -12.14 12.63 6.57
C LEU A 79 -12.20 12.77 8.10
N PRO A 80 -13.11 12.06 8.79
CA PRO A 80 -13.27 12.11 10.24
C PRO A 80 -12.22 11.28 10.98
N VAL A 81 -10.94 11.49 10.65
CA VAL A 81 -9.78 10.85 11.27
C VAL A 81 -8.68 11.89 11.46
N SER A 82 -7.88 11.73 12.51
CA SER A 82 -6.72 12.59 12.70
C SER A 82 -5.64 12.34 11.65
N ASP A 83 -4.82 13.35 11.42
CA ASP A 83 -3.68 13.32 10.52
C ASP A 83 -2.68 12.22 10.91
N GLY A 84 -2.43 12.01 12.20
CA GLY A 84 -1.59 10.90 12.69
C GLY A 84 -2.16 9.51 12.35
N MET A 85 -3.48 9.32 12.46
CA MET A 85 -4.13 8.06 12.06
C MET A 85 -4.04 7.85 10.55
N PHE A 86 -4.24 8.92 9.78
CA PHE A 86 -4.15 8.88 8.32
C PHE A 86 -2.71 8.58 7.86
N ALA A 87 -1.73 9.31 8.40
CA ALA A 87 -0.31 9.13 8.13
C ALA A 87 0.15 7.69 8.42
N ASN A 88 -0.28 7.11 9.54
CA ASN A 88 0.03 5.71 9.85
C ASN A 88 -0.53 4.74 8.80
N GLN A 89 -1.76 4.97 8.31
CA GLN A 89 -2.31 4.13 7.24
C GLN A 89 -1.58 4.32 5.90
N VAL A 90 -1.16 5.54 5.57
CA VAL A 90 -0.29 5.82 4.41
C VAL A 90 1.03 5.06 4.54
N GLN A 91 1.73 5.18 5.66
CA GLN A 91 3.02 4.53 5.93
C GLN A 91 2.92 2.99 5.87
N ARG A 92 1.89 2.41 6.50
CA ARG A 92 1.66 0.96 6.45
C ARG A 92 1.40 0.46 5.02
N THR A 93 0.75 1.27 4.20
CA THR A 93 0.50 0.95 2.79
C THR A 93 1.77 1.06 1.96
N ALA A 94 2.59 2.09 2.19
CA ALA A 94 3.90 2.22 1.57
C ALA A 94 4.80 1.02 1.92
N HIS A 95 4.79 0.58 3.18
CA HIS A 95 5.54 -0.60 3.60
C HIS A 95 5.07 -1.89 2.91
N LEU A 96 3.75 -2.14 2.84
CA LEU A 96 3.20 -3.27 2.08
C LEU A 96 3.63 -3.22 0.61
N ARG A 97 3.58 -2.03 0.00
CA ARG A 97 3.98 -1.81 -1.39
C ARG A 97 5.43 -2.23 -1.63
N VAL A 98 6.37 -1.75 -0.80
CA VAL A 98 7.79 -2.09 -0.91
C VAL A 98 8.00 -3.61 -0.81
N ILE A 99 7.40 -4.26 0.21
CA ILE A 99 7.51 -5.72 0.38
C ILE A 99 7.03 -6.50 -0.86
N LEU A 100 5.94 -6.06 -1.47
CA LEU A 100 5.43 -6.71 -2.68
C LEU A 100 6.30 -6.41 -3.89
N GLU A 101 6.70 -5.15 -4.10
CA GLU A 101 7.58 -4.76 -5.22
C GLU A 101 8.91 -5.53 -5.19
N ASP A 102 9.50 -5.75 -4.02
CA ASP A 102 10.73 -6.56 -3.85
C ASP A 102 10.51 -8.04 -4.22
N ARG A 103 9.33 -8.60 -3.91
CA ARG A 103 8.99 -9.99 -4.26
C ARG A 103 8.77 -10.19 -5.76
N PHE A 104 8.29 -9.17 -6.46
CA PHE A 104 8.05 -9.24 -7.91
C PHE A 104 9.26 -8.81 -8.75
N HIS A 105 10.27 -8.18 -8.14
CA HIS A 105 11.57 -7.92 -8.76
C HIS A 105 12.72 -8.78 -8.20
N PRO A 106 12.66 -10.12 -8.25
CA PRO A 106 13.77 -10.96 -7.79
C PRO A 106 14.99 -10.96 -8.74
N ALA A 107 14.98 -10.20 -9.84
CA ALA A 107 15.84 -10.48 -11.01
C ALA A 107 16.78 -9.34 -11.49
N SER A 108 16.77 -8.14 -10.91
CA SER A 108 17.77 -7.11 -11.30
C SER A 108 19.11 -7.28 -10.59
N VAL A 109 19.12 -7.74 -9.32
CA VAL A 109 20.36 -7.87 -8.52
C VAL A 109 21.19 -9.09 -8.92
N VAL A 110 20.56 -10.15 -9.44
CA VAL A 110 21.26 -11.39 -9.84
C VAL A 110 21.83 -11.27 -11.27
N ALA A 111 21.19 -10.48 -12.13
CA ALA A 111 21.68 -10.24 -13.49
C ALA A 111 22.94 -9.36 -13.49
N ASP A 112 22.99 -8.34 -12.62
CA ASP A 112 24.15 -7.43 -12.48
C ASP A 112 25.39 -8.16 -11.93
N ASN A 113 25.19 -8.95 -10.86
CA ASN A 113 26.24 -9.77 -10.24
C ASN A 113 26.83 -10.87 -11.16
N ARG A 114 26.11 -11.27 -12.22
CA ARG A 114 26.61 -12.27 -13.18
C ARG A 114 27.40 -11.61 -14.30
N ALA A 115 27.04 -10.39 -14.69
CA ALA A 115 27.78 -9.62 -15.70
C ALA A 115 29.15 -9.15 -15.17
N GLU A 116 29.22 -8.72 -13.91
CA GLU A 116 30.48 -8.28 -13.26
C GLU A 116 31.49 -9.43 -13.07
N ARG A 117 31.04 -10.61 -12.62
CA ARG A 117 31.93 -11.79 -12.48
C ARG A 117 32.48 -12.29 -13.82
N ILE A 118 31.72 -12.13 -14.90
CA ILE A 118 32.20 -12.46 -16.24
C ILE A 118 33.22 -11.43 -16.71
N ALA A 119 33.09 -10.14 -16.38
CA ALA A 119 34.11 -9.15 -16.74
C ALA A 119 35.46 -9.38 -16.03
N GLU A 120 35.44 -9.83 -14.77
CA GLU A 120 36.66 -10.09 -13.97
C GLU A 120 37.39 -11.37 -14.36
N THR A 121 36.70 -12.36 -14.93
CA THR A 121 37.31 -13.66 -15.30
C THR A 121 38.09 -13.58 -16.62
N PHE A 122 37.93 -12.50 -17.38
CA PHE A 122 38.59 -12.28 -18.68
C PHE A 122 39.59 -11.12 -18.68
N SER A 123 39.98 -10.62 -17.49
CA SER A 123 41.05 -9.63 -17.30
C SER A 123 42.30 -10.26 -16.70
#